data_AF-V4P7K4-F1
#
_entry.id   AF-V4P7K4-F1
#
_cell.length_a   1.000
_cell.length_b   1.000
_cell.length_c   1.000
_cell.angle_alpha   90.00
_cell.angle_beta   90.00
_cell.angle_gamma   90.00
#
_symmetry.space_group_name_H-M   'P 1'
#
loop_
_entity.id
_entity.type
_entity.pdbx_description
1 polymer ?
#
loop_
_entity_poly.entity_id
_entity_poly.type
_entity_poly.pdbx_seq_one_letter_code
_entity_poly.pdbx_strand_id
1 'polypeptide(L)'
;MRNHDRTLFRVKLGFLAVFILISAGILAYGAFYEMPRRKCEAAGGWWTNKYRSCEMPIYLPTLTGRKPGEPRKIIWPDAEKAGQASNGAPKPEEKPASTSASSSVAASQ
;
A
#
# COMPACT_ATOMS: atom_id res chain seq x y z
N MET A 1 18.32 4.37 56.49
CA MET A 1 17.29 3.54 55.83
C MET A 1 16.30 4.42 55.04
N ARG A 2 16.73 5.08 53.95
CA ARG A 2 15.86 5.97 53.14
C ARG A 2 15.97 5.72 51.63
N ASN A 3 16.83 4.77 51.23
CA ASN A 3 17.18 4.55 49.83
C ASN A 3 16.28 3.51 49.14
N HIS A 4 15.71 2.56 49.91
CA HIS A 4 14.84 1.51 49.37
C HIS A 4 13.51 2.07 48.82
N ASP A 5 12.91 3.06 49.49
CA ASP A 5 11.68 3.67 49.00
C ASP A 5 11.90 4.42 47.68
N ARG A 6 13.05 5.08 47.52
CA ARG A 6 13.38 5.78 46.27
C ARG A 6 13.63 4.82 45.11
N THR A 7 14.28 3.68 45.33
CA THR A 7 14.47 2.69 44.26
C THR A 7 13.15 2.07 43.82
N LEU A 8 12.25 1.74 44.76
CA LEU A 8 10.91 1.23 44.44
C LEU A 8 10.09 2.24 43.62
N PHE A 9 10.10 3.52 43.99
CA PHE A 9 9.42 4.57 43.23
C PHE A 9 10.01 4.76 41.82
N ARG A 10 11.32 4.69 41.66
CA ARG A 10 11.97 4.83 40.34
C ARG A 10 11.68 3.67 39.41
N VAL A 11 11.67 2.44 39.93
CA VAL A 11 11.33 1.26 39.14
C VAL A 11 9.86 1.32 38.72
N LYS A 12 8.94 1.64 39.64
CA LYS A 12 7.51 1.82 39.32
C LYS A 12 7.28 2.90 38.26
N LEU A 13 7.96 4.04 38.37
CA LEU A 13 7.84 5.11 37.39
C LEU A 13 8.42 4.70 36.02
N GLY A 14 9.51 3.92 36.01
CA GLY A 14 10.06 3.33 34.79
C GLY A 14 9.05 2.42 34.08
N PHE A 15 8.42 1.50 34.82
CA PHE A 15 7.36 0.63 34.27
C PHE A 15 6.17 1.44 33.73
N LEU A 16 5.71 2.44 34.46
CA LEU A 16 4.63 3.31 34.01
C LEU A 16 4.99 4.05 32.71
N ALA A 17 6.22 4.59 32.63
CA ALA A 17 6.68 5.30 31.45
C ALA A 17 6.74 4.38 30.23
N VAL A 18 7.31 3.17 30.37
CA VAL A 18 7.36 2.19 29.28
C VAL A 18 5.96 1.77 28.84
N PHE A 19 5.05 1.52 29.79
CA PHE A 19 3.66 1.19 29.48
C PHE A 19 3.00 2.29 28.65
N ILE A 20 3.12 3.55 29.09
CA ILE A 20 2.55 4.71 28.38
C ILE A 20 3.17 4.83 26.98
N LEU A 21 4.48 4.65 26.83
CA LEU A 21 5.15 4.72 25.53
C LEU A 21 4.64 3.64 24.57
N ILE A 22 4.48 2.40 25.04
CA ILE A 22 3.97 1.30 24.23
C ILE A 22 2.51 1.54 23.83
N SER A 23 1.66 1.91 24.81
CA SER A 23 0.24 2.22 24.53
C SER A 23 0.09 3.38 23.56
N ALA A 24 0.85 4.46 23.75
CA ALA A 24 0.87 5.60 22.84
C ALA A 24 1.36 5.20 21.44
N GLY A 25 2.37 4.33 21.35
CA GLY A 25 2.86 3.81 20.07
C GLY A 25 1.78 3.05 19.29
N ILE A 26 1.02 2.19 19.97
CA ILE A 26 -0.08 1.43 19.35
C ILE A 26 -1.19 2.39 18.87
N LEU A 27 -1.59 3.34 19.70
CA LEU A 27 -2.61 4.32 19.35
C LEU A 27 -2.16 5.24 18.22
N ALA A 28 -0.92 5.70 18.24
CA ALA A 28 -0.33 6.51 17.19
C ALA A 28 -0.30 5.74 15.86
N TYR A 29 0.10 4.47 15.90
CA TYR A 29 0.06 3.61 14.73
C TYR A 29 -1.36 3.47 14.17
N GLY A 30 -2.35 3.16 15.02
CA GLY A 30 -3.74 3.09 14.58
C GLY A 30 -4.24 4.42 14.01
N ALA A 31 -3.97 5.54 14.69
CA ALA A 31 -4.40 6.87 14.23
C ALA A 31 -3.75 7.27 12.89
N PHE A 32 -2.47 6.96 12.69
CA PHE A 32 -1.74 7.32 11.48
C PHE A 32 -2.25 6.58 10.24
N TYR A 33 -2.88 5.42 10.43
CA TYR A 33 -3.41 4.58 9.34
C TYR A 33 -4.91 4.78 9.15
N GLU A 34 -5.67 4.94 10.24
CA GLU A 34 -7.13 5.08 10.16
C GLU A 34 -7.57 6.51 9.84
N MET A 35 -6.82 7.54 10.25
CA MET A 35 -7.14 8.91 9.85
C MET A 35 -7.12 9.13 8.32
N PRO A 36 -6.09 8.74 7.57
CA PRO A 36 -6.09 8.94 6.12
C PRO A 36 -7.19 8.11 5.43
N ARG A 37 -7.50 6.91 5.94
CA ARG A 37 -8.66 6.14 5.46
C ARG A 37 -9.96 6.92 5.64
N ARG A 38 -10.24 7.41 6.86
CA ARG A 38 -11.46 8.17 7.16
C ARG A 38 -11.58 9.46 6.35
N LYS A 39 -10.47 10.16 6.12
CA LYS A 39 -10.44 11.37 5.28
C LYS A 39 -10.74 11.05 3.81
N CYS A 40 -10.20 9.94 3.30
CA CYS A 40 -10.45 9.48 1.94
C CYS A 40 -11.93 9.10 1.73
N GLU A 41 -12.49 8.30 2.64
CA GLU A 41 -13.89 7.87 2.59
C GLU A 41 -14.84 9.08 2.73
N ALA A 42 -14.52 10.05 3.60
CA ALA A 42 -15.28 11.28 3.71
C ALA A 42 -15.25 12.14 2.43
N ALA A 43 -14.18 12.05 1.63
CA ALA A 43 -14.06 12.71 0.34
C ALA A 43 -14.73 11.93 -0.81
N GLY A 44 -15.35 10.77 -0.54
CA GLY A 44 -15.97 9.91 -1.54
C GLY A 44 -14.98 9.11 -2.39
N GLY A 45 -13.71 9.06 -1.98
CA GLY A 45 -12.68 8.22 -2.61
C GLY A 45 -12.71 6.78 -2.10
N TRP A 46 -11.97 5.90 -2.77
CA TRP A 46 -11.71 4.54 -2.33
C TRP A 46 -10.31 4.43 -1.72
N TRP A 47 -10.27 3.90 -0.50
CA TRP A 47 -9.01 3.67 0.20
C TRP A 47 -8.38 2.33 -0.22
N THR A 48 -7.12 2.36 -0.66
CA THR A 48 -6.35 1.15 -0.93
C THR A 48 -5.37 0.84 0.20
N ASN A 49 -5.56 -0.29 0.88
CA ASN A 49 -4.66 -0.72 1.96
C ASN A 49 -3.24 -1.04 1.47
N LYS A 50 -3.09 -1.44 0.19
CA LYS A 50 -1.79 -1.84 -0.38
C LYS A 50 -0.84 -0.65 -0.54
N TYR A 51 -1.37 0.46 -1.05
CA TYR A 51 -0.58 1.66 -1.36
C TYR A 51 -0.74 2.77 -0.33
N ARG A 52 -1.68 2.61 0.63
CA ARG A 52 -2.07 3.63 1.61
C ARG A 52 -2.38 4.98 0.96
N SER A 53 -2.98 4.91 -0.21
CA SER A 53 -3.39 6.04 -1.02
C SER A 53 -4.91 6.10 -1.09
N CYS A 54 -5.41 7.32 -1.24
CA CYS A 54 -6.79 7.56 -1.62
C CYS A 54 -6.85 7.62 -3.14
N GLU A 55 -7.62 6.73 -3.76
CA GLU A 55 -7.90 6.78 -5.19
C GLU A 55 -9.31 7.30 -5.43
N MET A 56 -9.44 8.19 -6.40
CA MET A 56 -10.74 8.74 -6.79
C MET A 56 -11.26 7.97 -8.01
N PRO A 57 -12.55 7.60 -8.04
CA PRO A 57 -13.13 7.01 -9.23
C PRO A 57 -13.14 8.05 -10.36
N ILE A 58 -12.39 7.77 -11.43
CA ILE A 58 -12.44 8.61 -12.63
C ILE A 58 -13.58 8.13 -13.52
N TYR A 59 -14.39 9.07 -14.00
CA TYR A 59 -15.48 8.78 -14.91
C TYR A 59 -14.94 8.23 -16.24
N LEU A 60 -15.32 6.99 -16.58
CA LEU A 60 -14.78 6.28 -17.75
C LEU A 60 -14.97 7.02 -19.10
N PRO A 61 -16.10 7.72 -19.34
CA PRO A 61 -16.26 8.58 -20.52
C PRO A 61 -15.21 9.70 -20.64
N THR A 62 -14.67 10.20 -19.52
CA THR A 62 -13.59 11.20 -19.53
C THR A 62 -12.28 10.64 -20.10
N LEU A 63 -11.94 9.38 -19.80
CA LEU A 63 -10.75 8.74 -20.37
C LEU A 63 -10.98 8.31 -21.84
N THR A 64 -12.19 7.85 -22.14
CA THR A 64 -12.49 7.25 -23.44
C THR A 64 -12.95 8.28 -24.47
N GLY A 65 -13.15 9.54 -24.07
CA GLY A 65 -13.70 10.60 -24.93
C GLY A 65 -15.13 10.33 -25.40
N ARG A 66 -15.81 9.35 -24.82
CA ARG A 66 -17.18 8.97 -25.21
C ARG A 66 -18.18 9.93 -24.60
N LYS A 67 -19.32 10.12 -25.27
CA LYS A 67 -20.43 10.84 -24.67
C LYS A 67 -21.00 10.04 -23.49
N PRO A 68 -21.42 10.70 -22.40
CA PRO A 68 -22.08 10.03 -21.29
C PRO A 68 -23.34 9.31 -21.80
N GLY A 69 -23.48 8.03 -21.45
CA GLY A 69 -24.62 7.19 -21.87
C GLY A 69 -24.50 6.53 -23.24
N GLU A 70 -23.41 6.73 -23.98
CA GLU A 70 -23.20 6.03 -25.25
C GLU A 70 -23.01 4.52 -25.01
N PRO A 71 -23.84 3.64 -25.60
CA PRO A 71 -23.67 2.21 -25.43
C PRO A 71 -22.30 1.77 -25.96
N ARG A 72 -21.62 0.91 -25.20
CA ARG A 72 -20.35 0.33 -25.63
C ARG A 72 -20.64 -0.54 -26.86
N LYS A 73 -20.28 -0.06 -28.05
CA LYS A 73 -20.23 -0.91 -29.25
C LYS A 73 -19.09 -1.91 -29.04
N ILE A 74 -19.42 -3.11 -28.56
CA ILE A 74 -18.44 -4.18 -28.44
C ILE A 74 -18.20 -4.70 -29.84
N ILE A 75 -17.11 -4.24 -30.45
CA ILE A 75 -16.59 -4.82 -31.68
C ILE A 75 -15.84 -6.06 -31.20
N TRP A 76 -16.55 -7.19 -31.10
CA TRP A 76 -15.89 -8.47 -30.96
C TRP A 76 -15.18 -8.73 -32.30
N PRO A 77 -13.84 -8.88 -32.30
CA PRO A 77 -13.18 -9.29 -33.52
C PRO A 77 -13.71 -10.67 -33.91
N ASP A 78 -13.96 -10.89 -35.21
CA ASP A 78 -14.18 -12.23 -35.76
C ASP A 78 -13.05 -13.16 -35.27
N ALA A 79 -13.31 -14.45 -35.08
CA ALA A 79 -12.33 -15.38 -34.49
C ALA A 79 -10.94 -15.31 -35.15
N GLU A 80 -10.88 -15.02 -36.45
CA GLU A 80 -9.64 -14.79 -37.21
C GLU A 80 -8.90 -13.50 -36.80
N LYS A 81 -9.62 -12.39 -36.54
CA LYS A 81 -9.06 -11.12 -36.07
C LYS A 81 -8.72 -11.16 -34.58
N ALA A 82 -9.40 -12.00 -33.80
CA ALA A 82 -9.09 -12.23 -32.38
C ALA A 82 -7.72 -12.88 -32.21
N GLY A 83 -7.37 -13.85 -33.07
CA GLY A 83 -6.04 -14.44 -33.11
C GLY A 83 -4.95 -13.45 -33.54
N GLN A 84 -5.25 -12.49 -34.40
CA GLN A 84 -4.29 -11.46 -34.83
C GLN A 84 -4.04 -10.40 -33.74
N ALA A 85 -5.05 -10.07 -32.93
CA ALA A 85 -4.90 -9.13 -31.81
C ALA A 85 -3.96 -9.66 -30.71
N SER A 86 -3.91 -10.98 -30.49
CA SER A 86 -2.93 -11.63 -29.62
C SER A 86 -1.54 -11.75 -30.24
N ASN A 87 -1.45 -11.75 -31.58
CA ASN A 87 -0.18 -11.90 -32.31
C ASN A 87 0.53 -10.56 -32.59
N GLY A 88 -0.12 -9.42 -32.28
CA GLY A 88 0.41 -8.08 -32.53
C GLY A 88 0.57 -7.18 -31.31
N ALA A 89 0.05 -7.57 -30.13
CA ALA A 89 0.40 -6.90 -28.89
C ALA A 89 1.79 -7.40 -28.45
N PRO A 90 2.82 -6.55 -28.33
CA PRO A 90 4.01 -6.96 -27.61
C PRO A 90 3.57 -7.36 -26.22
N LYS A 91 3.80 -8.64 -25.88
CA LYS A 91 3.73 -9.14 -24.51
C LYS A 91 4.46 -8.12 -23.64
N PRO A 92 3.86 -7.60 -22.54
CA PRO A 92 4.63 -6.78 -21.60
C PRO A 92 5.87 -7.58 -21.26
N GLU A 93 7.01 -7.05 -21.66
CA GLU A 93 8.30 -7.67 -21.44
C GLU A 93 8.43 -7.82 -19.92
N GLU A 94 8.32 -9.07 -19.47
CA GLU A 94 8.64 -9.46 -18.11
C GLU A 94 10.14 -9.19 -17.97
N LYS A 95 10.45 -7.97 -17.50
CA LYS A 95 11.82 -7.52 -17.29
C LYS A 95 12.50 -8.60 -16.45
N PRO A 96 13.47 -9.34 -17.02
CA PRO A 96 14.04 -10.47 -16.32
C PRO A 96 14.63 -9.94 -15.02
N ALA A 97 14.30 -10.63 -13.93
CA ALA A 97 14.99 -10.52 -12.67
C ALA A 97 16.47 -10.41 -12.99
N SER A 98 17.04 -9.23 -12.70
CA SER A 98 18.45 -8.97 -12.91
C SER A 98 19.18 -9.99 -12.06
N THR A 99 19.76 -10.97 -12.74
CA THR A 99 20.82 -11.83 -12.25
C THR A 99 21.97 -10.92 -11.85
N SER A 100 21.90 -10.41 -10.62
CA SER A 100 23.05 -9.87 -9.92
C SER A 100 23.83 -11.08 -9.42
N ALA A 101 24.66 -11.65 -10.29
CA ALA A 101 25.82 -12.37 -9.84
C ALA A 101 26.68 -11.36 -9.07
N SER A 102 26.59 -11.38 -7.74
CA SER A 102 27.55 -10.73 -6.87
C SER A 102 28.39 -11.82 -6.23
N SER A 103 29.63 -11.86 -6.68
CA SER A 103 30.74 -12.70 -6.25
C SER A 103 30.86 -12.70 -4.72
N SER A 104 30.62 -13.84 -4.07
CA SER A 104 31.08 -14.06 -2.70
C SER A 104 32.52 -14.55 -2.74
N VAL A 105 33.44 -13.59 -2.60
CA VAL A 105 34.83 -13.83 -2.18
C VAL A 105 34.83 -14.32 -0.73
N ALA A 106 35.78 -15.20 -0.44
CA ALA A 106 36.09 -15.88 0.81
C ALA A 106 36.10 -15.02 2.09
N ALA A 107 35.80 -15.66 3.24
CA ALA A 107 36.57 -15.68 4.51
C ALA A 107 35.70 -15.66 5.80
N SER A 108 35.90 -16.71 6.61
CA SER A 108 36.02 -16.74 8.08
C SER A 108 35.22 -15.76 8.96
N GLN A 109 34.36 -16.29 9.83
CA GLN A 109 34.58 -16.44 11.29
C GLN A 109 33.42 -17.23 11.93
#